data_AF-A0A9D8MWW5-F1
#
_entry.id   AF-A0A9D8MWW5-F1
#
_cell.length_a   1.000
_cell.length_b   1.000
_cell.length_c   1.000
_cell.angle_alpha   90.00
_cell.angle_beta   90.00
_cell.angle_gamma   90.00
#
_symmetry.space_group_name_H-M   'P 1'
#
loop_
_entity.id
_entity.type
_entity.pdbx_description
1 polymer ?
#
loop_
_entity_poly.entity_id
_entity_poly.type
_entity_poly.pdbx_seq_one_letter_code
_entity_poly.pdbx_strand_id
1 'polypeptide(L)'
;MPPVIDADSILTASDSILLQAIDSLESKKDSLLIARNSMDEESIEMAETAEEGNEDDIPEEEDGIEPLFLTGAQQRDRNACILFADTIRGNMQHFLESLEAENAYYQSVREKVLELDKYAQNRYKLLQDNIFRNGGANYFRILASLPMQAKMAKSTVDMKYKPFKGHGQLYSEWRGAPVLFISIFLIFYLALALGISYIVLRWLLPKRWRGPDFKEKRKMLIFVVGIALFAIIVMIVRSVIQRNFIQMGTGLIINVAWLLEAVFLSLYVRLKSNQMQHAAIIYTPLMVLAFIVILFRIVLIPNSLVNLIFPPVLLIFAIWQYFVTKRHKQYLPLLDKVYSHITTLAMFFACAAAWVGYTLLAVQVMIWWTFQLAAIMTITFIYDLTKKYEARYLMKHLTSDISNDDERFSLMKRVKKGEFIDKTCLYDLFCRTIVPILAVLSVLVSIFWAARVFEMTSLCRTIFTRDVVNLPGVI
;
A
#
# COMPACT_ATOMS: atom_id res chain seq x y z
N MET A 1 34.71 5.39 -9.04
CA MET A 1 33.27 5.36 -8.69
C MET A 1 33.17 4.88 -7.26
N PRO A 2 32.57 5.64 -6.34
CA PRO A 2 32.30 5.14 -4.99
C PRO A 2 31.26 4.00 -5.07
N PRO A 3 31.23 3.08 -4.10
CA PRO A 3 30.40 1.89 -4.16
C PRO A 3 28.91 2.26 -4.12
N VAL A 4 28.13 1.61 -4.99
CA VAL A 4 26.68 1.69 -5.02
C VAL A 4 26.15 0.89 -3.84
N ILE A 5 25.71 1.58 -2.80
CA ILE A 5 25.08 1.00 -1.61
C ILE A 5 23.59 0.77 -1.95
N ASP A 6 23.15 -0.50 -1.91
CA ASP A 6 21.83 -0.96 -2.33
C ASP A 6 20.71 -0.44 -1.41
N ALA A 7 19.55 -0.10 -1.95
CA ALA A 7 18.41 0.45 -1.20
C ALA A 7 17.91 -0.48 -0.07
N ASP A 8 18.07 -1.80 -0.21
CA ASP A 8 17.75 -2.78 0.86
C ASP A 8 18.78 -2.77 1.99
N SER A 9 20.06 -2.46 1.68
CA SER A 9 21.08 -2.24 2.71
C SER A 9 20.84 -0.94 3.47
N ILE A 10 20.19 0.04 2.84
CA ILE A 10 19.81 1.31 3.46
C ILE A 10 18.53 1.15 4.29
N LEU A 11 17.56 0.32 3.88
CA LEU A 11 16.35 0.05 4.66
C LEU A 11 16.64 -0.84 5.88
N THR A 12 17.51 -1.84 5.71
CA THR A 12 18.00 -2.64 6.84
C THR A 12 18.96 -1.86 7.72
N ALA A 13 19.78 -0.96 7.16
CA ALA A 13 20.53 0.00 7.95
C ALA A 13 19.61 1.02 8.64
N SER A 14 18.53 1.48 8.01
CA SER A 14 17.62 2.43 8.65
C SER A 14 16.85 1.76 9.78
N ASP A 15 16.34 0.55 9.58
CA ASP A 15 15.66 -0.22 10.62
C ASP A 15 16.64 -0.66 11.71
N SER A 16 17.88 -1.04 11.36
CA SER A 16 18.90 -1.36 12.36
C SER A 16 19.36 -0.11 13.12
N ILE A 17 19.47 1.05 12.46
CA ILE A 17 19.78 2.33 13.11
C ILE A 17 18.62 2.77 13.99
N LEU A 18 17.36 2.56 13.58
CA LEU A 18 16.18 2.88 14.38
C LEU A 18 16.06 1.95 15.59
N LEU A 19 16.24 0.64 15.41
CA LEU A 19 16.26 -0.34 16.50
C LEU A 19 17.44 -0.11 17.44
N GLN A 20 18.63 0.17 16.91
CA GLN A 20 19.81 0.49 17.71
C GLN A 20 19.65 1.84 18.43
N ALA A 21 18.93 2.80 17.84
CA ALA A 21 18.56 4.04 18.52
C ALA A 21 17.51 3.80 19.61
N ILE A 22 16.52 2.93 19.38
CA ILE A 22 15.50 2.57 20.38
C ILE A 22 16.12 1.78 21.53
N ASP A 23 16.92 0.76 21.26
CA ASP A 23 17.63 -0.03 22.27
C ASP A 23 18.65 0.84 23.03
N SER A 24 19.31 1.78 22.35
CA SER A 24 20.20 2.76 22.99
C SER A 24 19.41 3.71 23.89
N LEU A 25 18.23 4.17 23.46
CA LEU A 25 17.35 5.01 24.29
C LEU A 25 16.78 4.25 25.49
N GLU A 26 16.44 2.97 25.33
CA GLU A 26 15.91 2.12 26.40
C GLU A 26 17.01 1.76 27.41
N SER A 27 18.18 1.34 26.94
CA SER A 27 19.38 1.15 27.77
C SER A 27 19.77 2.43 28.51
N LYS A 28 19.70 3.60 27.84
CA LYS A 28 20.06 4.87 28.47
C LYS A 28 18.98 5.37 29.44
N LYS A 29 17.69 5.10 29.18
CA LYS A 29 16.60 5.30 30.15
C LYS A 29 16.84 4.46 31.40
N ASP A 30 17.22 3.20 31.25
CA ASP A 30 17.52 2.34 32.39
C ASP A 30 18.77 2.83 33.14
N SER A 31 19.80 3.32 32.44
CA SER A 31 20.97 3.93 33.08
C SER A 31 20.64 5.22 33.85
N LEU A 32 19.70 6.03 33.34
CA LEU A 32 19.22 7.24 34.03
C LEU A 32 18.31 6.90 35.21
N LEU A 33 17.54 5.82 35.13
CA LEU A 33 16.76 5.30 36.25
C LEU A 33 17.68 4.75 37.34
N ILE A 34 18.74 4.03 36.97
CA ILE A 34 19.76 3.55 37.91
C ILE A 34 20.49 4.73 38.56
N ALA A 35 20.90 5.74 37.78
CA ALA A 35 21.56 6.93 38.32
C ALA A 35 20.64 7.76 39.23
N ARG A 36 19.33 7.85 38.90
CA ARG A 36 18.35 8.50 39.77
C ARG A 36 18.15 7.71 41.06
N ASN A 37 18.01 6.39 40.96
CA ASN A 37 17.83 5.54 42.14
C ASN A 37 19.09 5.51 43.02
N SER A 38 20.29 5.59 42.43
CA SER A 38 21.54 5.70 43.19
C SER A 38 21.67 7.08 43.85
N MET A 39 21.16 8.15 43.22
CA MET A 39 21.07 9.46 43.86
C MET A 39 20.08 9.46 45.04
N ASP A 40 18.96 8.74 44.92
CA ASP A 40 18.01 8.55 46.00
C ASP A 40 18.62 7.70 47.14
N GLU A 41 19.36 6.63 46.83
CA GLU A 41 20.08 5.81 47.84
C GLU A 41 21.20 6.60 48.53
N GLU A 42 22.05 7.31 47.79
CA GLU A 42 23.19 8.06 48.36
C GLU A 42 22.72 9.27 49.20
N SER A 43 21.53 9.82 48.89
CA SER A 43 20.89 10.85 49.72
C SER A 43 20.19 10.30 50.96
N ILE A 44 19.70 9.05 50.92
CA ILE A 44 19.18 8.33 52.10
C ILE A 44 20.33 7.90 53.02
N GLU A 45 21.43 7.38 52.47
CA GLU A 45 22.62 6.97 53.24
C GLU A 45 23.30 8.17 53.94
N MET A 46 23.35 9.33 53.28
CA MET A 46 23.80 10.59 53.89
C MET A 46 22.85 11.14 54.95
N ALA A 47 21.54 10.87 54.85
CA ALA A 47 20.56 11.24 55.88
C ALA A 47 20.64 10.31 57.10
N GLU A 48 20.85 9.00 56.88
CA GLU A 48 21.05 8.02 57.96
C GLU A 48 22.37 8.27 58.71
N THR A 49 23.48 8.55 58.01
CA THR A 49 24.76 8.91 58.67
C THR A 49 24.74 10.26 59.39
N ALA A 50 23.79 11.15 59.07
CA ALA A 50 23.57 12.39 59.79
C ALA A 50 22.69 12.21 61.05
N GLU A 51 21.76 11.25 61.05
CA GLU A 51 20.94 10.92 62.23
C GLU A 51 21.66 10.01 63.24
N GLU A 52 22.54 9.10 62.79
CA GLU A 52 23.23 8.13 63.67
C GLU A 52 24.35 8.76 64.54
N GLY A 53 24.70 10.03 64.32
CA GLY A 53 25.67 10.78 65.11
C GLY A 53 25.09 11.64 66.24
N ASN A 54 23.78 11.54 66.54
CA ASN A 54 23.06 12.48 67.41
C ASN A 54 22.58 11.90 68.76
N GLU A 55 23.05 10.72 69.15
CA GLU A 55 22.88 10.16 70.50
C GLU A 55 24.26 9.86 71.09
N ASP A 56 24.96 10.88 71.56
CA ASP A 56 25.75 10.86 72.80
C ASP A 56 26.51 12.19 72.98
N ASP A 57 26.40 12.75 74.19
CA ASP A 57 27.12 13.89 74.76
C ASP A 57 26.76 15.32 74.32
N ILE A 58 25.82 15.91 75.08
CA ILE A 58 25.72 17.36 75.32
C ILE A 58 26.58 17.69 76.55
N PRO A 59 27.55 18.63 76.46
CA PRO A 59 27.97 19.39 77.63
C PRO A 59 27.63 20.89 77.52
N GLU A 60 27.37 21.43 78.70
CA GLU A 60 26.89 22.76 79.06
C GLU A 60 27.84 23.93 78.68
N GLU A 61 27.26 25.13 78.70
CA GLU A 61 27.85 26.44 78.43
C GLU A 61 29.18 26.73 79.15
N GLU A 62 30.09 27.43 78.47
CA GLU A 62 30.88 28.49 79.12
C GLU A 62 31.26 29.62 78.14
N ASP A 63 31.15 30.85 78.65
CA ASP A 63 31.25 32.14 77.99
C ASP A 63 32.58 32.39 77.24
N GLY A 64 32.48 32.97 76.05
CA GLY A 64 33.61 33.56 75.33
C GLY A 64 33.22 34.06 73.95
N ILE A 65 32.92 35.36 73.83
CA ILE A 65 32.70 36.01 72.53
C ILE A 65 34.04 36.05 71.77
N GLU A 66 34.26 35.09 70.88
CA GLU A 66 35.17 35.23 69.73
C GLU A 66 34.35 35.28 68.43
N PRO A 67 34.20 36.45 67.80
CA PRO A 67 33.53 36.58 66.52
C PRO A 67 34.48 36.06 65.41
N LEU A 68 33.93 35.28 64.47
CA LEU A 68 34.55 34.69 63.26
C LEU A 68 35.11 33.25 63.31
N PHE A 69 35.06 32.53 64.43
CA PHE A 69 35.38 31.09 64.40
C PHE A 69 34.11 30.25 64.44
N LEU A 70 33.86 29.50 63.37
CA LEU A 70 32.74 28.57 63.29
C LEU A 70 32.94 27.46 64.33
N THR A 71 31.91 27.20 65.13
CA THR A 71 31.90 26.09 66.11
C THR A 71 32.14 24.74 65.40
N GLY A 72 32.63 23.71 66.10
CA GLY A 72 32.96 22.41 65.49
C GLY A 72 31.82 21.78 64.67
N ALA A 73 30.56 21.96 65.09
CA ALA A 73 29.37 21.55 64.32
C ALA A 73 29.15 22.44 63.06
N GLN A 74 29.23 23.76 63.20
CA GLN A 74 29.06 24.71 62.09
C GLN A 74 30.15 24.58 61.00
N GLN A 75 31.37 24.19 61.39
CA GLN A 75 32.45 23.88 60.45
C GLN A 75 32.14 22.62 59.63
N ARG A 76 31.50 21.60 60.23
CA ARG A 76 31.06 20.38 59.53
C ARG A 76 29.93 20.69 58.57
N ASP A 77 28.92 21.45 58.99
CA ASP A 77 27.80 21.87 58.13
C ASP A 77 28.28 22.68 56.93
N ARG A 78 29.22 23.62 57.15
CA ARG A 78 29.85 24.38 56.07
C ARG A 78 30.58 23.46 55.08
N ASN A 79 31.32 22.47 55.57
CA ASN A 79 32.03 21.53 54.71
C ASN A 79 31.08 20.61 53.95
N ALA A 80 29.97 20.18 54.57
CA ALA A 80 28.91 19.42 53.90
C ALA A 80 28.25 20.27 52.79
N CYS A 81 27.90 21.53 53.08
CA CYS A 81 27.36 22.44 52.06
C CYS A 81 28.34 22.69 50.90
N ILE A 82 29.64 22.82 51.18
CA ILE A 82 30.67 22.98 50.13
C ILE A 82 30.76 21.70 49.30
N LEU A 83 30.76 20.52 49.93
CA LEU A 83 30.76 19.24 49.23
C LEU A 83 29.54 19.09 48.32
N PHE A 84 28.34 19.38 48.83
CA PHE A 84 27.12 19.38 48.01
C PHE A 84 27.19 20.37 46.85
N ALA A 85 27.68 21.59 47.10
CA ALA A 85 27.84 22.59 46.05
C ALA A 85 28.84 22.16 44.97
N ASP A 86 29.95 21.51 45.37
CA ASP A 86 30.95 20.98 44.45
C ASP A 86 30.42 19.80 43.64
N THR A 87 29.65 18.89 44.25
CA THR A 87 29.00 17.77 43.57
C THR A 87 27.96 18.26 42.57
N ILE A 88 27.11 19.21 42.94
CA ILE A 88 26.11 19.82 42.03
C ILE A 88 26.81 20.48 40.84
N ARG A 89 27.91 21.21 41.10
CA ARG A 89 28.71 21.84 40.04
C ARG A 89 29.29 20.80 39.09
N GLY A 90 29.87 19.72 39.61
CA GLY A 90 30.42 18.62 38.80
C GLY A 90 29.34 17.95 37.93
N ASN A 91 28.17 17.70 38.52
CA ASN A 91 27.04 17.11 37.80
C ASN A 91 26.48 18.03 36.71
N MET A 92 26.35 19.34 36.99
CA MET A 92 25.94 20.32 35.97
C MET A 92 26.94 20.40 34.82
N GLN A 93 28.24 20.33 35.11
CA GLN A 93 29.27 20.33 34.08
C GLN A 93 29.20 19.08 33.19
N HIS A 94 29.05 17.89 33.80
CA HIS A 94 28.84 16.65 33.05
C HIS A 94 27.55 16.69 32.20
N PHE A 95 26.47 17.29 32.73
CA PHE A 95 25.23 17.46 31.97
C PHE A 95 25.41 18.38 30.77
N LEU A 96 26.13 19.50 30.92
CA LEU A 96 26.44 20.40 29.80
C LEU A 96 27.28 19.71 28.73
N GLU A 97 28.30 18.95 29.12
CA GLU A 97 29.14 18.17 28.20
C GLU A 97 28.32 17.12 27.45
N SER A 98 27.39 16.43 28.13
CA SER A 98 26.47 15.47 27.49
C SER A 98 25.51 16.16 26.52
N LEU A 99 24.97 17.33 26.84
CA LEU A 99 24.11 18.10 25.95
C LEU A 99 24.85 18.57 24.68
N GLU A 100 26.11 18.98 24.82
CA GLU A 100 26.93 19.38 23.68
C GLU A 100 27.21 18.19 22.75
N ALA A 101 27.54 17.02 23.32
CA ALA A 101 27.70 15.78 22.56
C ALA A 101 26.40 15.35 21.85
N GLU A 102 25.25 15.47 22.51
CA GLU A 102 23.94 15.17 21.92
C GLU A 102 23.59 16.13 20.78
N ASN A 103 23.84 17.43 20.95
CA ASN A 103 23.63 18.41 19.88
C ASN A 103 24.49 18.07 18.65
N ALA A 104 25.76 17.73 18.84
CA ALA A 104 26.64 17.30 17.75
C ALA A 104 26.11 16.02 17.06
N TYR A 105 25.63 15.04 17.84
CA TYR A 105 24.99 13.84 17.30
C TYR A 105 23.75 14.15 16.47
N TYR A 106 22.82 14.97 16.99
CA TYR A 106 21.61 15.39 16.28
C TYR A 106 21.92 16.13 14.98
N GLN A 107 22.95 16.99 14.98
CA GLN A 107 23.40 17.65 13.76
C GLN A 107 23.88 16.63 12.71
N SER A 108 24.65 15.63 13.11
CA SER A 108 25.12 14.58 12.20
C SER A 108 23.98 13.71 11.63
N VAL A 109 22.97 13.39 12.46
CA VAL A 109 21.78 12.64 12.02
C VAL A 109 20.97 13.49 11.04
N ARG A 110 20.78 14.78 11.34
CA ARG A 110 20.07 15.71 10.45
C ARG A 110 20.75 15.79 9.09
N GLU A 111 22.07 15.88 9.03
CA GLU A 111 22.82 15.91 7.78
C GLU A 111 22.64 14.63 6.96
N LYS A 112 22.74 13.46 7.61
CA LYS A 112 22.49 12.16 6.94
C LYS A 112 21.07 12.07 6.37
N VAL A 113 20.06 12.53 7.12
CA VAL A 113 18.67 12.54 6.65
C VAL A 113 18.49 13.49 5.47
N LEU A 114 19.13 14.66 5.49
CA LEU A 114 19.10 15.60 4.37
C LEU A 114 19.78 15.04 3.11
N GLU A 115 20.90 14.35 3.26
CA GLU A 115 21.57 13.68 2.14
C GLU A 115 20.68 12.58 1.55
N LEU A 116 20.04 11.78 2.42
CA LEU A 116 19.13 10.72 2.01
C LEU A 116 17.90 11.27 1.27
N ASP A 117 17.31 12.36 1.78
CA ASP A 117 16.20 13.03 1.11
C ASP A 117 16.64 13.61 -0.25
N LYS A 118 17.80 14.26 -0.33
CA LYS A 118 18.35 14.78 -1.60
C LYS A 118 18.58 13.65 -2.62
N TYR A 119 19.08 12.51 -2.17
CA TYR A 119 19.23 11.32 -3.01
C TYR A 119 17.88 10.81 -3.51
N ALA A 120 16.89 10.68 -2.61
CA ALA A 120 15.54 10.24 -2.95
C ALA A 120 14.89 11.20 -3.97
N GLN A 121 14.95 12.51 -3.74
CA GLN A 121 14.43 13.54 -4.64
C GLN A 121 15.08 13.48 -6.03
N ASN A 122 16.39 13.30 -6.12
CA ASN A 122 17.06 13.13 -7.41
C ASN A 122 16.62 11.86 -8.13
N ARG A 123 16.42 10.76 -7.39
CA ARG A 123 15.89 9.52 -7.94
C ARG A 123 14.46 9.68 -8.45
N TYR A 124 13.62 10.42 -7.72
CA TYR A 124 12.26 10.75 -8.15
C TYR A 124 12.26 11.63 -9.41
N LYS A 125 13.13 12.65 -9.49
CA LYS A 125 13.27 13.47 -10.70
C LYS A 125 13.69 12.64 -11.91
N LEU A 126 14.66 11.74 -11.75
CA LEU A 126 15.03 10.80 -12.79
C LEU A 126 13.86 9.89 -13.18
N LEU A 127 13.06 9.42 -12.22
CA LEU A 127 11.90 8.59 -12.54
C LEU A 127 10.81 9.38 -13.25
N GLN A 128 10.55 10.61 -12.82
CA GLN A 128 9.62 11.55 -13.44
C GLN A 128 10.04 11.88 -14.88
N ASP A 129 11.32 12.17 -15.11
CA ASP A 129 11.87 12.37 -16.46
C ASP A 129 11.75 11.10 -17.29
N ASN A 130 11.97 9.92 -16.73
CA ASN A 130 11.72 8.67 -17.46
C ASN A 130 10.22 8.44 -17.72
N ILE A 131 9.31 8.87 -16.85
CA ILE A 131 7.86 8.69 -17.03
C ILE A 131 7.30 9.65 -18.09
N PHE A 132 7.70 10.91 -18.06
CA PHE A 132 7.16 11.99 -18.91
C PHE A 132 8.06 12.36 -20.09
N ARG A 133 9.28 11.85 -20.16
CA ARG A 133 10.27 12.23 -21.18
C ARG A 133 11.05 11.04 -21.73
N ASN A 134 10.54 9.81 -21.59
CA ASN A 134 11.24 8.60 -22.01
C ASN A 134 11.56 8.61 -23.52
N GLY A 135 12.80 9.02 -23.82
CA GLY A 135 13.45 8.96 -25.12
C GLY A 135 12.84 9.89 -26.15
N GLY A 136 13.58 10.88 -26.64
CA GLY A 136 13.20 11.69 -27.83
C GLY A 136 13.08 10.90 -29.14
N ALA A 137 12.79 9.59 -29.07
CA ALA A 137 12.69 8.66 -30.17
C ALA A 137 11.36 7.90 -30.08
N ASN A 138 10.49 8.14 -31.06
CA ASN A 138 9.24 7.39 -31.27
C ASN A 138 9.50 5.87 -31.28
N TYR A 139 8.48 5.06 -30.96
CA TYR A 139 8.59 3.60 -30.96
C TYR A 139 9.14 3.03 -32.28
N PHE A 140 8.79 3.64 -33.42
CA PHE A 140 9.33 3.25 -34.73
C PHE A 140 10.85 3.46 -34.86
N ARG A 141 11.43 4.47 -34.19
CA ARG A 141 12.88 4.68 -34.11
C ARG A 141 13.56 3.66 -33.20
N ILE A 142 12.88 3.24 -32.13
CA ILE A 142 13.33 2.13 -31.28
C ILE A 142 13.36 0.83 -32.10
N LEU A 143 12.36 0.59 -32.95
CA LEU A 143 12.31 -0.56 -33.85
C LEU A 143 13.41 -0.51 -34.92
N ALA A 144 13.71 0.67 -35.47
CA ALA A 144 14.83 0.85 -36.40
C ALA A 144 16.21 0.59 -35.74
N SER A 145 16.31 0.77 -34.42
CA SER A 145 17.53 0.51 -33.62
C SER A 145 17.41 -0.74 -32.74
N LEU A 146 16.54 -1.68 -33.12
CA LEU A 146 16.26 -2.91 -32.37
C LEU A 146 17.49 -3.71 -31.96
N PRO A 147 18.53 -3.95 -32.80
CA PRO A 147 19.69 -4.73 -32.36
C PRO A 147 20.47 -4.05 -31.22
N MET A 148 20.54 -2.72 -31.22
CA MET A 148 21.21 -1.96 -30.16
C MET A 148 20.37 -1.94 -28.88
N GLN A 149 19.06 -1.71 -29.00
CA GLN A 149 18.13 -1.70 -27.87
C GLN A 149 17.98 -3.08 -27.22
N ALA A 150 17.98 -4.15 -28.03
CA ALA A 150 17.98 -5.52 -27.54
C ALA A 150 19.27 -5.86 -26.77
N LYS A 151 20.44 -5.37 -27.22
CA LYS A 151 21.70 -5.51 -26.47
C LYS A 151 21.66 -4.76 -25.14
N MET A 152 21.13 -3.52 -25.13
CA MET A 152 20.96 -2.74 -23.90
C MET A 152 19.98 -3.40 -22.92
N ALA A 153 18.84 -3.87 -23.42
CA ALA A 153 17.85 -4.61 -22.63
C ALA A 153 18.46 -5.89 -22.05
N LYS A 154 19.18 -6.68 -22.86
CA LYS A 154 19.89 -7.88 -22.41
C LYS A 154 20.93 -7.57 -21.34
N SER A 155 21.74 -6.52 -21.53
CA SER A 155 22.73 -6.08 -20.53
C SER A 155 22.07 -5.71 -19.20
N THR A 156 20.95 -5.00 -19.25
CA THR A 156 20.24 -4.57 -18.03
C THR A 156 19.55 -5.73 -17.30
N VAL A 157 19.02 -6.70 -18.05
CA VAL A 157 18.52 -7.97 -17.48
C VAL A 157 19.67 -8.75 -16.86
N ASP A 158 20.80 -8.86 -17.55
CA ASP A 158 21.98 -9.56 -17.06
C ASP A 158 22.52 -8.92 -15.78
N MET A 159 22.59 -7.58 -15.70
CA MET A 159 22.97 -6.86 -14.48
C MET A 159 22.04 -7.11 -13.30
N LYS A 160 20.74 -7.37 -13.55
CA LYS A 160 19.73 -7.51 -12.50
C LYS A 160 19.55 -8.95 -12.02
N TYR A 161 19.74 -9.93 -12.90
CA TYR A 161 19.46 -11.34 -12.60
C TYR A 161 20.71 -12.23 -12.53
N LYS A 162 21.86 -11.79 -13.06
CA LYS A 162 23.13 -12.53 -12.99
C LYS A 162 24.07 -11.97 -11.92
N PRO A 163 24.91 -12.80 -11.29
CA PRO A 163 25.88 -12.33 -10.32
C PRO A 163 26.96 -11.44 -10.97
N PHE A 164 27.33 -10.36 -10.29
CA PHE A 164 28.48 -9.53 -10.67
C PHE A 164 29.76 -10.36 -10.63
N LYS A 165 30.56 -10.32 -11.71
CA LYS A 165 31.89 -10.92 -11.73
C LYS A 165 32.85 -10.00 -10.96
N GLY A 166 33.45 -10.47 -9.87
CA GLY A 166 34.59 -9.81 -9.21
C GLY A 166 34.30 -8.99 -7.95
N HIS A 167 33.05 -8.84 -7.50
CA HIS A 167 32.74 -8.30 -6.18
C HIS A 167 32.13 -9.38 -5.30
N GLY A 168 32.74 -9.63 -4.15
CA GLY A 168 32.23 -10.56 -3.14
C GLY A 168 30.81 -10.19 -2.73
N GLN A 169 29.93 -11.19 -2.71
CA GLN A 169 28.62 -11.25 -2.04
C GLN A 169 27.93 -9.90 -1.74
N LEU A 170 27.60 -9.11 -2.77
CA LEU A 170 26.50 -8.16 -2.66
C LEU A 170 25.19 -8.95 -2.84
N TYR A 171 24.46 -9.12 -1.74
CA TYR A 171 23.24 -9.93 -1.63
C TYR A 171 22.05 -9.22 -2.32
N SER A 172 21.99 -9.24 -3.65
CA SER A 172 20.73 -8.91 -4.33
C SER A 172 19.75 -10.09 -4.15
N GLU A 173 18.63 -9.87 -3.45
CA GLU A 173 17.58 -10.88 -3.26
C GLU A 173 16.89 -11.28 -4.59
N TRP A 174 17.11 -10.51 -5.67
CA TRP A 174 16.59 -10.70 -7.04
C TRP A 174 17.38 -11.70 -7.89
N ARG A 175 18.32 -12.46 -7.32
CA ARG A 175 19.04 -13.52 -8.05
C ARG A 175 18.05 -14.48 -8.71
N GLY A 176 18.33 -14.86 -9.96
CA GLY A 176 17.33 -15.54 -10.82
C GLY A 176 16.74 -16.85 -10.29
N ALA A 177 17.43 -17.57 -9.41
CA ALA A 177 16.93 -18.84 -8.84
C ALA A 177 15.74 -18.65 -7.87
N PRO A 178 15.83 -17.78 -6.84
CA PRO A 178 14.68 -17.43 -5.98
C PRO A 178 13.44 -16.93 -6.74
N VAL A 179 13.62 -16.07 -7.75
CA VAL A 179 12.51 -15.48 -8.53
C VAL A 179 11.78 -16.55 -9.36
N LEU A 180 12.52 -17.45 -10.00
CA LEU A 180 11.95 -18.59 -10.72
C LEU A 180 11.19 -19.53 -9.79
N PHE A 181 11.77 -19.83 -8.62
CA PHE A 181 11.12 -20.68 -7.61
C PHE A 181 9.77 -20.11 -7.16
N ILE A 182 9.72 -18.81 -6.82
CA ILE A 182 8.47 -18.15 -6.40
C ILE A 182 7.44 -18.12 -7.52
N SER A 183 7.87 -17.92 -8.77
CA SER A 183 6.97 -17.90 -9.93
C SER A 183 6.30 -19.27 -10.14
N ILE A 184 7.06 -20.36 -10.05
CA ILE A 184 6.55 -21.73 -10.14
C ILE A 184 5.62 -22.03 -8.95
N PHE A 185 6.04 -21.66 -7.74
CA PHE A 185 5.26 -21.82 -6.52
C PHE A 185 3.91 -21.11 -6.64
N LEU A 186 3.87 -19.88 -7.11
CA LEU A 186 2.64 -19.11 -7.29
C LEU A 186 1.67 -19.77 -8.28
N ILE A 187 2.19 -20.23 -9.43
CA ILE A 187 1.38 -20.94 -10.43
C ILE A 187 0.82 -22.24 -9.83
N PHE A 188 1.64 -22.96 -9.05
CA PHE A 188 1.21 -24.16 -8.34
C PHE A 188 0.08 -23.87 -7.36
N TYR A 189 0.17 -22.83 -6.52
CA TYR A 189 -0.92 -22.49 -5.59
C TYR A 189 -2.17 -21.96 -6.28
N LEU A 190 -2.03 -21.27 -7.41
CA LEU A 190 -3.18 -20.88 -8.22
C LEU A 190 -3.91 -22.10 -8.78
N ALA A 191 -3.17 -23.08 -9.31
CA ALA A 191 -3.73 -24.33 -9.79
C ALA A 191 -4.37 -25.13 -8.65
N LEU A 192 -3.71 -25.19 -7.49
CA LEU A 192 -4.21 -25.84 -6.28
C LEU A 192 -5.51 -25.19 -5.81
N ALA A 193 -5.58 -23.86 -5.76
CA ALA A 193 -6.77 -23.12 -5.34
C ALA A 193 -7.97 -23.36 -6.28
N LEU A 194 -7.74 -23.37 -7.60
CA LEU A 194 -8.76 -23.71 -8.59
C LEU A 194 -9.22 -25.17 -8.46
N GLY A 195 -8.30 -26.10 -8.20
CA GLY A 195 -8.59 -27.51 -7.94
C GLY A 195 -9.45 -27.70 -6.69
N ILE A 196 -9.07 -27.07 -5.57
CA ILE A 196 -9.83 -27.08 -4.32
C ILE A 196 -11.22 -26.47 -4.53
N SER A 197 -11.32 -25.31 -5.20
CA SER A 197 -12.59 -24.68 -5.54
C SER A 197 -13.51 -25.62 -6.33
N TYR A 198 -12.96 -26.33 -7.32
CA TYR A 198 -13.71 -27.33 -8.08
C TYR A 198 -14.25 -28.46 -7.20
N ILE A 199 -13.42 -28.99 -6.29
CA ILE A 199 -13.79 -30.06 -5.34
C ILE A 199 -14.88 -29.57 -4.39
N VAL A 200 -14.70 -28.42 -3.76
CA VAL A 200 -15.66 -27.82 -2.82
C VAL A 200 -17.03 -27.63 -3.47
N LEU A 201 -17.08 -27.08 -4.69
CA LEU A 201 -18.34 -26.87 -5.41
C LEU A 201 -18.98 -28.17 -5.91
N ARG A 202 -18.18 -29.22 -6.14
CA ARG A 202 -18.68 -30.52 -6.59
C ARG A 202 -19.22 -31.35 -5.43
N TRP A 203 -18.53 -31.35 -4.29
CA TRP A 203 -18.75 -32.30 -3.19
C TRP A 203 -19.37 -31.66 -1.94
N LEU A 204 -18.98 -30.44 -1.57
CA LEU A 204 -19.36 -29.82 -0.30
C LEU A 204 -20.62 -28.94 -0.39
N LEU A 205 -20.98 -28.42 -1.57
CA LEU A 205 -22.14 -27.55 -1.70
C LEU A 205 -23.47 -28.35 -1.58
N PRO A 206 -24.26 -28.17 -0.51
CA PRO A 206 -25.47 -28.96 -0.29
C PRO A 206 -26.50 -28.71 -1.39
N LYS A 207 -27.29 -29.73 -1.77
CA LYS A 207 -28.34 -29.61 -2.80
C LYS A 207 -29.35 -28.48 -2.50
N ARG A 208 -29.49 -28.06 -1.24
CA ARG A 208 -30.40 -26.99 -0.78
C ARG A 208 -29.99 -25.58 -1.23
N TRP A 209 -28.71 -25.36 -1.53
CA TRP A 209 -28.16 -24.07 -2.01
C TRP A 209 -28.03 -24.02 -3.54
N ARG A 210 -28.43 -25.10 -4.20
CA ARG A 210 -28.40 -25.25 -5.65
C ARG A 210 -29.63 -24.56 -6.24
N GLY A 211 -29.53 -23.25 -6.47
CA GLY A 211 -30.57 -22.50 -7.19
C GLY A 211 -30.82 -23.08 -8.60
N PRO A 212 -31.95 -22.74 -9.25
CA PRO A 212 -32.31 -23.27 -10.57
C PRO A 212 -31.24 -22.99 -11.65
N ASP A 213 -30.55 -21.85 -11.54
CA ASP A 213 -29.49 -21.42 -12.48
C ASP A 213 -28.09 -21.97 -12.16
N PHE A 214 -27.95 -22.83 -11.15
CA PHE A 214 -26.64 -23.20 -10.61
C PHE A 214 -25.75 -23.92 -11.62
N LYS A 215 -26.32 -24.79 -12.48
CA LYS A 215 -25.54 -25.57 -13.45
C LYS A 215 -24.83 -24.69 -14.47
N GLU A 216 -25.51 -23.65 -14.95
CA GLU A 216 -24.98 -22.74 -15.95
C GLU A 216 -24.02 -21.71 -15.34
N LYS A 217 -24.29 -21.26 -14.10
CA LYS A 217 -23.40 -20.34 -13.36
C LYS A 217 -22.18 -20.99 -12.71
N ARG A 218 -22.12 -22.32 -12.66
CA ARG A 218 -21.09 -23.11 -11.96
C ARG A 218 -19.67 -22.76 -12.37
N LYS A 219 -19.40 -22.62 -13.68
CA LYS A 219 -18.03 -22.35 -14.18
C LYS A 219 -17.47 -21.04 -13.62
N MET A 220 -18.27 -19.99 -13.60
CA MET A 220 -17.85 -18.70 -13.06
C MET A 220 -17.74 -18.72 -11.54
N LEU A 221 -18.64 -19.42 -10.84
CA LEU A 221 -18.54 -19.60 -9.40
C LEU A 221 -17.23 -20.32 -9.00
N ILE A 222 -16.77 -21.30 -9.78
CA ILE A 222 -15.47 -21.97 -9.55
C ILE A 222 -14.33 -20.95 -9.62
N PHE A 223 -14.36 -20.03 -10.60
CA PHE A 223 -13.34 -18.99 -10.73
C PHE A 223 -13.38 -18.00 -9.56
N VAL A 224 -14.55 -17.47 -9.20
CA VAL A 224 -14.72 -16.56 -8.05
C VAL A 224 -14.18 -17.21 -6.77
N VAL A 225 -14.69 -18.38 -6.41
CA VAL A 225 -14.25 -19.07 -5.18
C VAL A 225 -12.76 -19.47 -5.27
N GLY A 226 -12.25 -19.80 -6.46
CA GLY A 226 -10.85 -20.13 -6.66
C GLY A 226 -9.91 -18.94 -6.48
N ILE A 227 -10.28 -17.75 -6.97
CA ILE A 227 -9.51 -16.52 -6.81
C ILE A 227 -9.52 -16.08 -5.34
N ALA A 228 -10.68 -16.14 -4.66
CA ALA A 228 -10.76 -15.89 -3.22
C ALA A 228 -9.87 -16.85 -2.40
N LEU A 229 -9.91 -18.15 -2.69
CA LEU A 229 -9.05 -19.13 -2.03
C LEU A 229 -7.57 -18.88 -2.31
N PHE A 230 -7.21 -18.53 -3.54
CA PHE A 230 -5.85 -18.17 -3.90
C PHE A 230 -5.36 -16.95 -3.10
N ALA A 231 -6.17 -15.90 -2.98
CA ALA A 231 -5.84 -14.71 -2.20
C ALA A 231 -5.57 -15.05 -0.72
N ILE A 232 -6.42 -15.89 -0.12
CA ILE A 232 -6.27 -16.35 1.27
C ILE A 232 -4.99 -17.18 1.44
N ILE A 233 -4.71 -18.11 0.53
CA ILE A 233 -3.50 -18.93 0.56
C ILE A 233 -2.24 -18.06 0.52
N VAL A 234 -2.17 -17.11 -0.42
CA VAL A 234 -1.02 -16.20 -0.55
C VAL A 234 -0.89 -15.30 0.69
N MET A 235 -2.00 -14.90 1.31
CA MET A 235 -2.00 -14.13 2.55
C MET A 235 -1.46 -14.94 3.75
N ILE A 236 -1.78 -16.24 3.83
CA ILE A 236 -1.18 -17.15 4.82
C ILE A 236 0.32 -17.30 4.56
N VAL A 237 0.73 -17.57 3.32
CA VAL A 237 2.15 -17.70 2.93
C VAL A 237 2.94 -16.44 3.30
N ARG A 238 2.37 -15.26 3.05
CA ARG A 238 2.96 -13.97 3.43
C ARG A 238 3.20 -13.87 4.94
N SER A 239 2.27 -14.36 5.74
CA SER A 239 2.35 -14.26 7.21
C SER A 239 3.44 -15.16 7.81
N VAL A 240 3.80 -16.23 7.11
CA VAL A 240 4.83 -17.20 7.56
C VAL A 240 6.24 -16.80 7.10
N ILE A 241 6.37 -16.11 5.96
CA ILE A 241 7.68 -15.80 5.37
C ILE A 241 8.16 -14.41 5.80
N GLN A 242 9.32 -14.36 6.48
CA GLN A 242 9.93 -13.13 7.00
C GLN A 242 10.91 -12.44 6.04
N ARG A 243 11.15 -12.97 4.83
CA ARG A 243 12.04 -12.29 3.87
C ARG A 243 11.35 -11.07 3.25
N ASN A 244 11.97 -9.89 3.39
CA ASN A 244 11.48 -8.60 2.89
C ASN A 244 11.06 -8.67 1.41
N PHE A 245 11.85 -9.32 0.56
CA PHE A 245 11.50 -9.53 -0.84
C PHE A 245 10.18 -10.30 -1.06
N ILE A 246 9.98 -11.41 -0.34
CA ILE A 246 8.76 -12.22 -0.49
C ILE A 246 7.56 -11.45 0.06
N GLN A 247 7.76 -10.67 1.12
CA GLN A 247 6.72 -9.76 1.62
C GLN A 247 6.39 -8.67 0.60
N MET A 248 7.36 -8.05 -0.08
CA MET A 248 7.06 -7.08 -1.13
C MET A 248 6.27 -7.72 -2.29
N GLY A 249 6.75 -8.85 -2.82
CA GLY A 249 6.14 -9.53 -3.97
C GLY A 249 4.72 -10.05 -3.69
N THR A 250 4.53 -10.76 -2.57
CA THR A 250 3.22 -11.29 -2.17
C THR A 250 2.19 -10.20 -1.90
N GLY A 251 2.60 -9.03 -1.39
CA GLY A 251 1.70 -7.90 -1.17
C GLY A 251 1.07 -7.40 -2.48
N LEU A 252 1.87 -7.31 -3.54
CA LEU A 252 1.39 -6.94 -4.87
C LEU A 252 0.43 -8.00 -5.42
N ILE A 253 0.77 -9.28 -5.31
CA ILE A 253 -0.07 -10.40 -5.78
C ILE A 253 -1.44 -10.41 -5.07
N ILE A 254 -1.46 -10.17 -3.76
CA ILE A 254 -2.69 -10.10 -2.96
C ILE A 254 -3.58 -8.95 -3.46
N ASN A 255 -3.02 -7.77 -3.72
CA ASN A 255 -3.78 -6.64 -4.25
C ASN A 255 -4.43 -6.96 -5.61
N VAL A 256 -3.71 -7.68 -6.49
CA VAL A 256 -4.27 -8.14 -7.77
C VAL A 256 -5.38 -9.17 -7.57
N ALA A 257 -5.17 -10.14 -6.68
CA ALA A 257 -6.15 -11.19 -6.42
C ALA A 257 -7.47 -10.59 -5.91
N TRP A 258 -7.42 -9.60 -5.02
CA TRP A 258 -8.62 -8.90 -4.55
C TRP A 258 -9.29 -8.05 -5.62
N LEU A 259 -8.52 -7.38 -6.47
CA LEU A 259 -9.07 -6.62 -7.60
C LEU A 259 -9.78 -7.55 -8.59
N LEU A 260 -9.15 -8.68 -8.90
CA LEU A 260 -9.71 -9.73 -9.76
C LEU A 260 -10.99 -10.31 -9.14
N GLU A 261 -10.96 -10.62 -7.83
CA GLU A 261 -12.11 -11.14 -7.08
C GLU A 261 -13.28 -10.16 -7.12
N ALA A 262 -13.06 -8.87 -6.88
CA ALA A 262 -14.10 -7.85 -6.90
C ALA A 262 -14.81 -7.76 -8.27
N VAL A 263 -14.04 -7.84 -9.37
CA VAL A 263 -14.60 -7.82 -10.73
C VAL A 263 -15.42 -9.09 -11.02
N PHE A 264 -14.87 -10.27 -10.71
CA PHE A 264 -15.57 -11.54 -10.97
C PHE A 264 -16.80 -11.71 -10.08
N LEU A 265 -16.73 -11.34 -8.80
CA LEU A 265 -17.86 -11.36 -7.87
C LEU A 265 -18.98 -10.42 -8.34
N SER A 266 -18.63 -9.21 -8.80
CA SER A 266 -19.57 -8.25 -9.37
C SER A 266 -20.30 -8.81 -10.58
N LEU A 267 -19.56 -9.33 -11.56
CA LEU A 267 -20.12 -9.95 -12.77
C LEU A 267 -21.04 -11.14 -12.44
N TYR A 268 -20.68 -11.95 -11.42
CA TYR A 268 -21.44 -13.14 -11.03
C TYR A 268 -22.83 -12.78 -10.47
N VAL A 269 -22.87 -11.74 -9.63
CA VAL A 269 -24.11 -11.28 -9.00
C VAL A 269 -24.97 -10.47 -9.97
N ARG A 270 -24.39 -9.60 -10.80
CA ARG A 270 -25.16 -8.72 -11.68
C ARG A 270 -25.83 -9.45 -12.85
N LEU A 271 -25.15 -10.39 -13.50
CA LEU A 271 -25.63 -10.93 -14.79
C LEU A 271 -26.51 -12.18 -14.68
N LYS A 272 -27.46 -12.28 -15.61
CA LYS A 272 -28.22 -13.51 -15.88
C LYS A 272 -27.30 -14.55 -16.53
N SER A 273 -27.61 -15.82 -16.27
CA SER A 273 -26.78 -16.97 -16.62
C SER A 273 -26.30 -17.00 -18.09
N ASN A 274 -27.20 -16.76 -19.05
CA ASN A 274 -26.88 -16.79 -20.48
C ASN A 274 -26.01 -15.58 -20.94
N GLN A 275 -26.12 -14.43 -20.27
CA GLN A 275 -25.34 -13.23 -20.60
C GLN A 275 -23.95 -13.23 -19.94
N MET A 276 -23.81 -13.99 -18.85
CA MET A 276 -22.64 -14.02 -18.00
C MET A 276 -21.38 -14.48 -18.74
N GLN A 277 -21.49 -15.49 -19.61
CA GLN A 277 -20.35 -15.99 -20.38
C GLN A 277 -19.85 -14.95 -21.39
N HIS A 278 -20.78 -14.27 -22.06
CA HIS A 278 -20.43 -13.22 -23.03
C HIS A 278 -19.78 -12.01 -22.36
N ALA A 279 -20.25 -11.61 -21.18
CA ALA A 279 -19.60 -10.54 -20.42
C ALA A 279 -18.21 -10.95 -19.94
N ALA A 280 -18.05 -12.17 -19.41
CA ALA A 280 -16.73 -12.66 -18.99
C ALA A 280 -15.73 -12.59 -20.17
N ILE A 281 -16.15 -13.02 -21.37
CA ILE A 281 -15.32 -12.95 -22.58
C ILE A 281 -14.93 -11.51 -22.94
N ILE A 282 -15.82 -10.53 -22.76
CA ILE A 282 -15.54 -9.10 -23.04
C ILE A 282 -14.52 -8.50 -22.07
N TYR A 283 -14.54 -8.92 -20.80
CA TYR A 283 -13.60 -8.41 -19.80
C TYR A 283 -12.26 -9.17 -19.80
N THR A 284 -12.20 -10.38 -20.35
CA THR A 284 -10.97 -11.19 -20.40
C THR A 284 -9.74 -10.45 -20.94
N PRO A 285 -9.78 -9.76 -22.11
CA PRO A 285 -8.57 -9.13 -22.64
C PRO A 285 -8.05 -8.04 -21.72
N LEU A 286 -8.94 -7.27 -21.07
CA LEU A 286 -8.56 -6.29 -20.07
C LEU A 286 -7.96 -6.95 -18.82
N MET A 287 -8.56 -8.02 -18.29
CA MET A 287 -8.05 -8.68 -17.08
C MET A 287 -6.69 -9.33 -17.33
N VAL A 288 -6.48 -9.95 -18.49
CA VAL A 288 -5.18 -10.51 -18.88
C VAL A 288 -4.15 -9.40 -19.08
N LEU A 289 -4.52 -8.29 -19.72
CA LEU A 289 -3.64 -7.13 -19.85
C LEU A 289 -3.27 -6.55 -18.47
N ALA A 290 -4.22 -6.43 -17.55
CA ALA A 290 -3.98 -5.98 -16.19
C ALA A 290 -3.00 -6.91 -15.45
N PHE A 291 -3.19 -8.22 -15.57
CA PHE A 291 -2.28 -9.21 -15.01
C PHE A 291 -0.86 -9.08 -15.60
N ILE A 292 -0.74 -8.98 -16.92
CA ILE A 292 0.55 -8.82 -17.62
C ILE A 292 1.25 -7.52 -17.21
N VAL A 293 0.53 -6.41 -17.16
CA VAL A 293 1.05 -5.09 -16.77
C VAL A 293 1.57 -5.11 -15.33
N ILE A 294 0.82 -5.73 -14.42
CA ILE A 294 1.24 -5.83 -13.02
C ILE A 294 2.40 -6.83 -12.87
N LEU A 295 2.43 -7.91 -13.66
CA LEU A 295 3.56 -8.84 -13.71
C LEU A 295 4.84 -8.15 -14.19
N PHE A 296 4.79 -7.39 -15.29
CA PHE A 296 5.94 -6.62 -15.80
C PHE A 296 6.52 -5.65 -14.77
N ARG A 297 5.62 -5.08 -13.99
CA ARG A 297 5.92 -4.16 -12.91
C ARG A 297 6.51 -4.86 -11.68
N ILE A 298 5.97 -6.01 -11.28
CA ILE A 298 6.53 -6.87 -10.21
C ILE A 298 7.95 -7.29 -10.60
N VAL A 299 8.18 -7.70 -11.85
CA VAL A 299 9.48 -8.19 -12.32
C VAL A 299 10.51 -7.05 -12.52
N LEU A 300 10.15 -5.77 -12.30
CA LEU A 300 11.05 -4.62 -12.49
C LEU A 300 11.87 -4.78 -13.79
N ILE A 301 11.14 -5.04 -14.87
CA ILE A 301 11.75 -5.14 -16.19
C ILE A 301 12.39 -3.78 -16.50
N PRO A 302 13.65 -3.72 -16.97
CA PRO A 302 14.31 -2.49 -17.36
C PRO A 302 13.40 -1.60 -18.22
N ASN A 303 13.40 -0.29 -18.01
CA ASN A 303 12.62 0.67 -18.81
C ASN A 303 12.81 0.42 -20.32
N SER A 304 14.02 0.07 -20.75
CA SER A 304 14.36 -0.27 -22.13
C SER A 304 13.57 -1.47 -22.69
N LEU A 305 13.31 -2.47 -21.85
CA LEU A 305 12.60 -3.68 -22.24
C LEU A 305 11.07 -3.47 -22.20
N VAL A 306 10.58 -2.68 -21.24
CA VAL A 306 9.17 -2.21 -21.25
C VAL A 306 8.89 -1.40 -22.51
N ASN A 307 9.79 -0.49 -22.88
CA ASN A 307 9.65 0.34 -24.08
C ASN A 307 9.62 -0.47 -25.38
N LEU A 308 10.20 -1.68 -25.37
CA LEU A 308 10.25 -2.59 -26.50
C LEU A 308 9.02 -3.52 -26.57
N ILE A 309 8.64 -4.14 -25.44
CA ILE A 309 7.60 -5.19 -25.41
C ILE A 309 6.20 -4.62 -25.19
N PHE A 310 6.06 -3.52 -24.47
CA PHE A 310 4.75 -3.03 -24.08
C PHE A 310 3.90 -2.51 -25.26
N PRO A 311 4.43 -1.70 -26.20
CA PRO A 311 3.64 -1.22 -27.34
C PRO A 311 3.02 -2.33 -28.23
N PRO A 312 3.73 -3.40 -28.62
CA PRO A 312 3.14 -4.47 -29.42
C PRO A 312 2.14 -5.31 -28.62
N VAL A 313 2.40 -5.56 -27.33
CA VAL A 313 1.43 -6.23 -26.43
C VAL A 313 0.14 -5.42 -26.37
N LEU A 314 0.23 -4.11 -26.14
CA LEU A 314 -0.94 -3.25 -26.01
C LEU A 314 -1.75 -3.23 -27.32
N LEU A 315 -1.11 -3.17 -28.48
CA LEU A 315 -1.79 -3.27 -29.77
C LEU A 315 -2.54 -4.59 -29.95
N ILE A 316 -1.91 -5.73 -29.63
CA ILE A 316 -2.55 -7.05 -29.73
C ILE A 316 -3.80 -7.09 -28.86
N PHE A 317 -3.71 -6.62 -27.61
CA PHE A 317 -4.84 -6.59 -26.69
C PHE A 317 -5.92 -5.57 -27.10
N ALA A 318 -5.56 -4.41 -27.65
CA ALA A 318 -6.52 -3.43 -28.15
C ALA A 318 -7.33 -3.97 -29.34
N ILE A 319 -6.65 -4.64 -30.27
CA ILE A 319 -7.29 -5.32 -31.42
C ILE A 319 -8.19 -6.45 -30.92
N TRP A 320 -7.71 -7.27 -29.99
CA TRP A 320 -8.50 -8.36 -29.39
C TRP A 320 -9.75 -7.81 -28.69
N GLN A 321 -9.61 -6.77 -27.86
CA GLN A 321 -10.73 -6.10 -27.18
C GLN A 321 -11.75 -5.55 -28.18
N TYR A 322 -11.30 -4.94 -29.28
CA TYR A 322 -12.18 -4.41 -30.32
C TYR A 322 -13.01 -5.52 -31.00
N PHE A 323 -12.37 -6.62 -31.39
CA PHE A 323 -13.07 -7.75 -32.01
C PHE A 323 -14.10 -8.39 -31.09
N VAL A 324 -13.72 -8.62 -29.83
CA VAL A 324 -14.62 -9.21 -28.83
C VAL A 324 -15.81 -8.28 -28.54
N THR A 325 -15.56 -6.99 -28.39
CA THR A 325 -16.61 -5.98 -28.19
C THR A 325 -17.58 -5.95 -29.37
N LYS A 326 -17.07 -6.03 -30.61
CA LYS A 326 -17.90 -6.04 -31.82
C LYS A 326 -18.79 -7.29 -31.91
N ARG A 327 -18.25 -8.47 -31.56
CA ARG A 327 -18.97 -9.76 -31.71
C ARG A 327 -20.04 -9.99 -30.64
N HIS A 328 -19.87 -9.47 -29.42
CA HIS A 328 -20.76 -9.75 -28.29
C HIS A 328 -21.63 -8.57 -27.82
N LYS A 329 -21.68 -7.46 -28.60
CA LYS A 329 -22.38 -6.21 -28.26
C LYS A 329 -23.90 -6.33 -28.03
N GLN A 330 -24.56 -7.33 -28.61
CA GLN A 330 -26.03 -7.44 -28.61
C GLN A 330 -26.61 -8.05 -27.32
N TYR A 331 -25.79 -8.74 -26.53
CA TYR A 331 -26.27 -9.51 -25.38
C TYR A 331 -26.02 -8.85 -24.01
N LEU A 332 -25.46 -7.63 -23.98
CA LEU A 332 -25.05 -6.93 -22.76
C LEU A 332 -26.05 -5.85 -22.31
N PRO A 333 -26.18 -5.61 -20.98
CA PRO A 333 -26.86 -4.43 -20.47
C PRO A 333 -26.18 -3.12 -20.90
N LEU A 334 -26.94 -2.03 -20.92
CA LEU A 334 -26.48 -0.72 -21.43
C LEU A 334 -25.21 -0.21 -20.75
N LEU A 335 -25.10 -0.37 -19.42
CA LEU A 335 -23.93 0.06 -18.65
C LEU A 335 -22.64 -0.66 -19.10
N ASP A 336 -22.69 -1.98 -19.23
CA ASP A 336 -21.51 -2.79 -19.62
C ASP A 336 -21.10 -2.52 -21.06
N LYS A 337 -22.06 -2.21 -21.94
CA LYS A 337 -21.79 -1.75 -23.30
C LYS A 337 -21.01 -0.44 -23.30
N VAL A 338 -21.39 0.54 -22.46
CA VAL A 338 -20.65 1.81 -22.34
C VAL A 338 -19.24 1.57 -21.80
N TYR A 339 -19.10 0.77 -20.74
CA TYR A 339 -17.78 0.47 -20.17
C TYR A 339 -16.84 -0.26 -21.14
N SER A 340 -17.37 -1.16 -21.96
CA SER A 340 -16.59 -1.83 -23.01
C SER A 340 -16.09 -0.85 -24.08
N HIS A 341 -16.91 0.15 -24.44
CA HIS A 341 -16.51 1.18 -25.37
C HIS A 341 -15.45 2.11 -24.79
N ILE A 342 -15.61 2.57 -23.56
CA ILE A 342 -14.61 3.43 -22.90
C ILE A 342 -13.30 2.66 -22.68
N THR A 343 -13.37 1.38 -22.30
CA THR A 343 -12.17 0.53 -22.16
C THR A 343 -11.44 0.37 -23.49
N THR A 344 -12.17 0.13 -24.58
CA THR A 344 -11.58 0.05 -25.92
C THR A 344 -10.90 1.36 -26.30
N LEU A 345 -11.55 2.49 -26.04
CA LEU A 345 -10.99 3.83 -26.29
C LEU A 345 -9.72 4.08 -25.45
N ALA A 346 -9.75 3.75 -24.16
CA ALA A 346 -8.60 3.89 -23.26
C ALA A 346 -7.39 3.08 -23.76
N MET A 347 -7.62 1.85 -24.25
CA MET A 347 -6.56 1.01 -24.83
C MET A 347 -6.00 1.63 -26.13
N PHE A 348 -6.83 2.17 -27.03
CA PHE A 348 -6.32 2.85 -28.22
C PHE A 348 -5.52 4.11 -27.87
N PHE A 349 -5.99 4.89 -26.90
CA PHE A 349 -5.27 6.08 -26.40
C PHE A 349 -3.91 5.69 -25.81
N ALA A 350 -3.87 4.66 -24.97
CA ALA A 350 -2.62 4.16 -24.39
C ALA A 350 -1.68 3.59 -25.47
N CYS A 351 -2.21 2.94 -26.52
CA CYS A 351 -1.43 2.48 -27.67
C CYS A 351 -0.75 3.65 -28.39
N ALA A 352 -1.53 4.71 -28.68
CA ALA A 352 -1.01 5.91 -29.35
C ALA A 352 0.06 6.60 -28.51
N ALA A 353 -0.19 6.78 -27.20
CA ALA A 353 0.78 7.35 -26.27
C ALA A 353 2.09 6.52 -26.22
N ALA A 354 1.97 5.19 -26.21
CA ALA A 354 3.12 4.29 -26.24
C ALA A 354 3.94 4.39 -27.54
N TRP A 355 3.29 4.63 -28.68
CA TRP A 355 3.98 4.82 -29.97
C TRP A 355 4.71 6.15 -30.09
N VAL A 356 4.15 7.21 -29.50
CA VAL A 356 4.78 8.54 -29.44
C VAL A 356 6.03 8.53 -28.56
N GLY A 357 6.15 7.58 -27.61
CA GLY A 357 7.32 7.42 -26.73
C GLY A 357 6.97 7.44 -25.25
N TYR A 358 5.72 7.74 -24.88
CA TYR A 358 5.24 7.78 -23.50
C TYR A 358 4.76 6.39 -23.03
N THR A 359 5.63 5.40 -23.13
CA THR A 359 5.35 4.00 -22.78
C THR A 359 5.02 3.83 -21.30
N LEU A 360 5.80 4.41 -20.39
CA LEU A 360 5.55 4.34 -18.95
C LEU A 360 4.24 5.04 -18.56
N LEU A 361 3.95 6.20 -19.17
CA LEU A 361 2.67 6.89 -19.02
C LEU A 361 1.50 6.02 -19.51
N ALA A 362 1.65 5.35 -20.66
CA ALA A 362 0.63 4.44 -21.17
C ALA A 362 0.37 3.27 -20.21
N VAL A 363 1.42 2.69 -19.60
CA VAL A 363 1.26 1.66 -18.55
C VAL A 363 0.51 2.24 -17.35
N GLN A 364 0.86 3.45 -16.90
CA GLN A 364 0.21 4.12 -15.78
C GLN A 364 -1.29 4.33 -16.03
N VAL A 365 -1.64 4.84 -17.21
CA VAL A 365 -3.03 5.08 -17.63
C VAL A 365 -3.81 3.76 -17.66
N MET A 366 -3.20 2.67 -18.14
CA MET A 366 -3.86 1.36 -18.14
C MET A 366 -4.08 0.82 -16.73
N ILE A 367 -3.11 0.94 -15.82
CA ILE A 367 -3.29 0.55 -14.41
C ILE A 367 -4.40 1.37 -13.78
N TRP A 368 -4.37 2.69 -13.94
CA TRP A 368 -5.43 3.56 -13.46
C TRP A 368 -6.81 3.12 -13.97
N TRP A 369 -6.94 2.87 -15.27
CA TRP A 369 -8.19 2.41 -15.85
C TRP A 369 -8.68 1.08 -15.27
N THR A 370 -7.78 0.13 -15.00
CA THR A 370 -8.14 -1.16 -14.39
C THR A 370 -8.64 -1.01 -12.95
N PHE A 371 -8.01 -0.15 -12.14
CA PHE A 371 -8.50 0.20 -10.80
C PHE A 371 -9.85 0.91 -10.85
N GLN A 372 -10.01 1.85 -11.79
CA GLN A 372 -11.27 2.58 -11.96
C GLN A 372 -12.42 1.65 -12.34
N LEU A 373 -12.20 0.74 -13.29
CA LEU A 373 -13.20 -0.24 -13.67
C LEU A 373 -13.57 -1.16 -12.49
N ALA A 374 -12.58 -1.64 -11.72
CA ALA A 374 -12.83 -2.46 -10.56
C ALA A 374 -13.63 -1.72 -9.47
N ALA A 375 -13.34 -0.44 -9.23
CA ALA A 375 -14.08 0.39 -8.29
C ALA A 375 -15.54 0.59 -8.73
N ILE A 376 -15.77 0.91 -10.01
CA ILE A 376 -17.12 1.03 -10.58
C ILE A 376 -17.87 -0.30 -10.50
N MET A 377 -17.21 -1.43 -10.80
CA MET A 377 -17.81 -2.76 -10.69
C MET A 377 -18.19 -3.10 -9.25
N THR A 378 -17.38 -2.68 -8.28
CA THR A 378 -17.67 -2.88 -6.84
C THR A 378 -18.86 -2.03 -6.38
N ILE A 379 -18.93 -0.77 -6.81
CA ILE A 379 -20.06 0.12 -6.48
C ILE A 379 -21.36 -0.42 -7.10
N THR A 380 -21.33 -0.82 -8.37
CA THR A 380 -22.50 -1.41 -9.04
C THR A 380 -22.93 -2.74 -8.42
N PHE A 381 -21.97 -3.54 -7.95
CA PHE A 381 -22.25 -4.75 -7.17
C PHE A 381 -23.00 -4.44 -5.87
N ILE A 382 -22.53 -3.47 -5.08
CA ILE A 382 -23.19 -3.09 -3.84
C ILE A 382 -24.60 -2.57 -4.13
N TYR A 383 -24.76 -1.71 -5.14
CA TYR A 383 -26.06 -1.20 -5.58
C TYR A 383 -27.05 -2.33 -5.95
N ASP A 384 -26.61 -3.31 -6.75
CA ASP A 384 -27.46 -4.44 -7.13
C ASP A 384 -27.74 -5.39 -5.95
N LEU A 385 -26.82 -5.53 -5.01
CA LEU A 385 -27.04 -6.29 -3.78
C LEU A 385 -28.14 -5.63 -2.93
N THR A 386 -28.07 -4.31 -2.76
CA THR A 386 -29.08 -3.52 -2.03
C THR A 386 -30.45 -3.64 -2.71
N LYS A 387 -30.51 -3.59 -4.04
CA LYS A 387 -31.77 -3.78 -4.79
C LYS A 387 -32.36 -5.19 -4.64
N LYS A 388 -31.52 -6.22 -4.59
CA LYS A 388 -31.98 -7.61 -4.33
C LYS A 388 -32.41 -7.83 -2.88
N TYR A 389 -31.81 -7.09 -1.95
CA TYR A 389 -32.23 -7.07 -0.56
C TYR A 389 -33.62 -6.43 -0.42
N GLU A 390 -33.84 -5.29 -1.08
CA GLU A 390 -35.15 -4.62 -1.17
C GLU A 390 -36.23 -5.59 -1.70
N ALA A 391 -35.99 -6.22 -2.86
CA ALA A 391 -36.97 -7.10 -3.49
C ALA A 391 -37.34 -8.33 -2.65
N ARG A 392 -36.44 -8.83 -1.79
CA ARG A 392 -36.68 -10.06 -0.99
C ARG A 392 -37.22 -9.78 0.40
N TYR A 393 -36.76 -8.71 1.04
CA TYR A 393 -37.10 -8.42 2.43
C TYR A 393 -38.12 -7.30 2.53
N LEU A 394 -37.82 -6.16 1.91
CA LEU A 394 -38.68 -4.97 1.97
C LEU A 394 -39.99 -5.18 1.21
N MET A 395 -39.92 -5.65 -0.03
CA MET A 395 -41.11 -5.98 -0.81
C MET A 395 -41.91 -7.10 -0.16
N LYS A 396 -41.28 -8.18 0.34
CA LYS A 396 -42.04 -9.25 1.01
C LYS A 396 -42.80 -8.74 2.24
N HIS A 397 -42.24 -7.79 2.98
CA HIS A 397 -42.90 -7.20 4.14
C HIS A 397 -44.04 -6.26 3.72
N LEU A 398 -43.82 -5.36 2.75
CA LEU A 398 -44.86 -4.45 2.25
C LEU A 398 -45.97 -5.15 1.45
N THR A 399 -45.65 -6.27 0.82
CA THR A 399 -46.58 -7.03 -0.03
C THR A 399 -47.26 -8.17 0.71
N SER A 400 -46.94 -8.37 1.99
CA SER A 400 -47.62 -9.39 2.81
C SER A 400 -49.10 -9.06 3.03
N ASP A 401 -49.47 -7.78 2.98
CA ASP A 401 -50.87 -7.30 3.05
C ASP A 401 -51.59 -7.26 1.70
N ILE A 402 -50.89 -7.47 0.57
CA ILE A 402 -51.43 -7.25 -0.78
C ILE A 402 -51.39 -8.54 -1.60
N SER A 403 -52.57 -9.06 -1.91
CA SER A 403 -52.81 -10.29 -2.66
C SER A 403 -52.85 -10.10 -4.19
N ASN A 404 -53.22 -8.91 -4.68
CA ASN A 404 -53.39 -8.63 -6.12
C ASN A 404 -52.08 -8.15 -6.78
N ASP A 405 -51.64 -8.81 -7.86
CA ASP A 405 -50.39 -8.49 -8.59
C ASP A 405 -50.38 -7.08 -9.23
N ASP A 406 -51.55 -6.54 -9.63
CA ASP A 406 -51.66 -5.17 -10.17
C ASP A 406 -51.39 -4.10 -9.08
N GLU A 407 -51.87 -4.33 -7.86
CA GLU A 407 -51.60 -3.44 -6.73
C GLU A 407 -50.11 -3.46 -6.35
N ARG A 408 -49.45 -4.63 -6.43
CA ARG A 408 -48.00 -4.76 -6.23
C ARG A 408 -47.20 -3.92 -7.21
N PHE A 409 -47.59 -3.93 -8.48
CA PHE A 409 -46.94 -3.14 -9.51
C PHE A 409 -47.14 -1.63 -9.31
N SER A 410 -48.35 -1.23 -8.92
CA SER A 410 -48.65 0.16 -8.58
C SER A 410 -47.86 0.64 -7.36
N LEU A 411 -47.71 -0.21 -6.34
CA LEU A 411 -46.95 0.07 -5.12
C LEU A 411 -45.46 0.17 -5.41
N MET A 412 -44.90 -0.71 -6.26
CA MET A 412 -43.52 -0.58 -6.74
C MET A 412 -43.28 0.78 -7.41
N LYS A 413 -44.24 1.26 -8.21
CA LYS A 413 -44.13 2.57 -8.87
C LYS A 413 -44.17 3.71 -7.85
N ARG A 414 -44.97 3.61 -6.78
CA ARG A 414 -45.09 4.59 -5.68
C ARG A 414 -43.87 4.62 -4.75
N VAL A 415 -43.31 3.46 -4.39
CA VAL A 415 -42.05 3.34 -3.65
C VAL A 415 -40.90 3.97 -4.44
N LYS A 416 -40.82 3.69 -5.75
CA LYS A 416 -39.80 4.28 -6.63
C LYS A 416 -39.98 5.80 -6.83
N LYS A 417 -41.20 6.30 -6.69
CA LYS A 417 -41.53 7.74 -6.68
C LYS A 417 -41.20 8.43 -5.35
N GLY A 418 -40.97 7.66 -4.29
CA GLY A 418 -40.59 8.18 -2.97
C GLY A 418 -41.78 8.51 -2.07
N GLU A 419 -42.95 7.89 -2.24
CA GLU A 419 -44.12 8.18 -1.39
C GLU A 419 -44.06 7.53 0.03
N PHE A 420 -43.09 6.64 0.29
CA PHE A 420 -42.91 5.94 1.57
C PHE A 420 -41.59 6.28 2.26
N ILE A 421 -41.27 7.58 2.35
CA ILE A 421 -40.01 8.11 2.89
C ILE A 421 -39.71 7.54 4.29
N ASP A 422 -40.71 7.45 5.16
CA ASP A 422 -40.53 7.02 6.56
C ASP A 422 -40.01 5.60 6.74
N LYS A 423 -40.28 4.68 5.78
CA LYS A 423 -39.84 3.27 5.87
C LYS A 423 -38.64 2.94 4.99
N THR A 424 -38.35 3.76 3.97
CA THR A 424 -37.27 3.50 2.99
C THR A 424 -36.15 4.54 2.98
N CYS A 425 -36.13 5.47 3.95
CA CYS A 425 -35.17 6.58 4.01
C CYS A 425 -33.71 6.13 3.84
N LEU A 426 -33.25 5.13 4.60
CA LEU A 426 -31.85 4.66 4.54
C LEU A 426 -31.50 4.07 3.15
N TYR A 427 -32.43 3.32 2.56
CA TYR A 427 -32.25 2.77 1.22
C TYR A 427 -32.17 3.87 0.16
N ASP A 428 -33.06 4.86 0.23
CA ASP A 428 -33.12 5.95 -0.73
C ASP A 428 -31.90 6.87 -0.60
N LEU A 429 -31.45 7.16 0.64
CA LEU A 429 -30.20 7.87 0.92
C LEU A 429 -29.00 7.12 0.33
N PHE A 430 -28.91 5.80 0.53
CA PHE A 430 -27.81 5.01 0.02
C PHE A 430 -27.78 5.00 -1.51
N CYS A 431 -28.91 4.70 -2.15
CA CYS A 431 -28.99 4.56 -3.60
C CYS A 431 -28.95 5.90 -4.35
N ARG A 432 -29.59 6.96 -3.83
CA ARG A 432 -29.67 8.26 -4.52
C ARG A 432 -28.55 9.23 -4.15
N THR A 433 -27.96 9.11 -2.96
CA THR A 433 -26.94 10.05 -2.48
C THR A 433 -25.57 9.40 -2.38
N ILE A 434 -25.44 8.27 -1.67
CA ILE A 434 -24.13 7.66 -1.40
C ILE A 434 -23.52 7.04 -2.67
N VAL A 435 -24.31 6.31 -3.47
CA VAL A 435 -23.80 5.65 -4.68
C VAL A 435 -23.22 6.64 -5.71
N PRO A 436 -23.88 7.78 -6.03
CA PRO A 436 -23.28 8.80 -6.90
C PRO A 436 -22.02 9.45 -6.31
N ILE A 437 -22.00 9.74 -5.01
CA ILE A 437 -20.81 10.30 -4.33
C ILE A 437 -19.65 9.31 -4.43
N LEU A 438 -19.88 8.02 -4.17
CA LEU A 438 -18.89 6.96 -4.32
C LEU A 438 -18.41 6.84 -5.77
N ALA A 439 -19.30 7.01 -6.75
CA ALA A 439 -18.92 6.96 -8.16
C ALA A 439 -17.95 8.09 -8.54
N VAL A 440 -18.15 9.32 -8.05
CA VAL A 440 -17.21 10.43 -8.27
C VAL A 440 -15.91 10.19 -7.51
N LEU A 441 -16.00 9.83 -6.23
CA LEU A 441 -14.85 9.57 -5.37
C LEU A 441 -13.99 8.40 -5.87
N SER A 442 -14.59 7.44 -6.57
CA SER A 442 -13.86 6.30 -7.17
C SER A 442 -12.77 6.76 -8.14
N VAL A 443 -13.00 7.84 -8.89
CA VAL A 443 -12.01 8.38 -9.85
C VAL A 443 -10.75 8.84 -9.13
N LEU A 444 -10.92 9.63 -8.08
CA LEU A 444 -9.81 10.17 -7.29
C LEU A 444 -9.04 9.06 -6.56
N VAL A 445 -9.78 8.15 -5.91
CA VAL A 445 -9.19 7.01 -5.22
C VAL A 445 -8.43 6.12 -6.20
N SER A 446 -8.98 5.81 -7.37
CA SER A 446 -8.29 4.96 -8.35
C SER A 446 -6.98 5.58 -8.86
N ILE A 447 -6.90 6.91 -9.01
CA ILE A 447 -5.64 7.58 -9.37
C ILE A 447 -4.62 7.42 -8.24
N PHE A 448 -5.04 7.64 -6.99
CA PHE A 448 -4.17 7.49 -5.83
C PHE A 448 -3.66 6.06 -5.68
N TRP A 449 -4.52 5.06 -5.84
CA TRP A 449 -4.13 3.65 -5.78
C TRP A 449 -3.19 3.30 -6.93
N ALA A 450 -3.47 3.72 -8.17
CA ALA A 450 -2.58 3.49 -9.29
C ALA A 450 -1.19 4.13 -9.08
N ALA A 451 -1.13 5.32 -8.48
CA ALA A 451 0.13 6.00 -8.15
C ALA A 451 0.91 5.28 -7.05
N ARG A 452 0.21 4.79 -6.02
CA ARG A 452 0.80 4.00 -4.93
C ARG A 452 1.43 2.73 -5.45
N VAL A 453 0.79 2.07 -6.41
CA VAL A 453 1.35 0.85 -7.00
C VAL A 453 2.72 1.21 -7.62
N PHE A 454 2.87 2.38 -8.28
CA PHE A 454 4.14 2.93 -8.82
C PHE A 454 5.08 3.66 -7.88
N GLU A 455 4.80 3.68 -6.57
CA GLU A 455 5.58 4.48 -5.62
C GLU A 455 5.68 5.95 -6.06
N MET A 456 4.80 6.41 -6.96
CA MET A 456 4.69 7.77 -7.49
C MET A 456 3.67 8.58 -6.70
N THR A 457 3.34 8.14 -5.49
CA THR A 457 2.34 8.76 -4.62
C THR A 457 2.69 10.21 -4.33
N SER A 458 3.99 10.53 -4.17
CA SER A 458 4.47 11.89 -3.95
C SER A 458 4.18 12.80 -5.13
N LEU A 459 4.40 12.33 -6.36
CA LEU A 459 4.13 13.08 -7.59
C LEU A 459 2.63 13.35 -7.75
N CYS A 460 1.78 12.35 -7.52
CA CYS A 460 0.33 12.56 -7.53
C CYS A 460 -0.10 13.54 -6.43
N ARG A 461 0.45 13.44 -5.22
CA ARG A 461 0.17 14.40 -4.15
C ARG A 461 0.55 15.82 -4.60
N THR A 462 1.74 16.02 -5.16
CA THR A 462 2.18 17.32 -5.69
C THR A 462 1.29 17.85 -6.81
N ILE A 463 0.76 17.01 -7.70
CA ILE A 463 -0.18 17.45 -8.74
C ILE A 463 -1.52 17.87 -8.14
N PHE A 464 -2.05 17.09 -7.18
CA PHE A 464 -3.36 17.36 -6.56
C PHE A 464 -3.34 18.47 -5.51
N THR A 465 -2.21 18.67 -4.83
CA THR A 465 -2.01 19.72 -3.82
C THR A 465 -1.22 20.91 -4.38
N ARG A 466 -1.03 20.99 -5.70
CA ARG A 466 -0.46 22.20 -6.30
C ARG A 466 -1.53 23.27 -6.19
N ASP A 467 -1.21 24.35 -5.47
CA ASP A 467 -2.06 25.53 -5.42
C ASP A 467 -2.18 26.10 -6.83
N VAL A 468 -3.29 25.79 -7.50
CA VAL A 468 -3.64 26.38 -8.80
C VAL A 468 -3.96 27.88 -8.65
N VAL A 469 -4.14 28.33 -7.40
CA VAL A 469 -4.54 29.69 -7.02
C VAL A 469 -3.34 30.63 -6.79
N ASN A 470 -2.10 30.11 -6.70
CA ASN A 470 -0.88 30.91 -6.54
C ASN A 470 0.15 30.63 -7.66
N LEU A 471 -0.28 30.77 -8.92
CA LEU A 471 0.64 30.92 -10.03
C LEU A 471 1.02 32.42 -10.13
N PRO A 472 2.29 32.80 -9.87
CA PRO A 472 2.70 34.19 -10.07
C PRO A 472 2.55 34.50 -11.56
N GLY A 473 1.57 35.33 -11.90
CA GLY A 473 1.26 35.74 -13.27
C GLY A 473 -0.15 35.42 -13.80
N VAL A 474 -1.05 34.81 -13.01
CA VAL A 474 -2.48 34.74 -13.34
C VAL A 474 -3.33 35.03 -12.10
N ILE A 475 -3.20 36.28 -11.62
CA ILE A 475 -4.19 37.29 -11.23
C ILE A 475 -3.36 38.44 -10.64
#